data_AF-A0A660V5T2-F1
#
_entry.id   AF-A0A660V5T2-F1
#
_cell.length_a   1.000
_cell.length_b   1.000
_cell.length_c   1.000
_cell.angle_alpha   90.00
_cell.angle_beta   90.00
_cell.angle_gamma   90.00
#
_symmetry.space_group_name_H-M   'P 1'
#
loop_
_entity.id
_entity.type
_entity.pdbx_description
1 polymer ?
#
loop_
_entity_poly.entity_id
_entity_poly.type
_entity_poly.pdbx_seq_one_letter_code
_entity_poly.pdbx_strand_id
1 'polypeptide(L)'
;MAFQSQMTQGYPAESEIDAELASLGIELVTENNPNYTAEHKQQVWGTTNAARWTMTLGVYPATPTTFNVRGGKYLYKGTAKTYTPGEAIDPVDNDTTYIWMNPDNTIDSGIDGDGWPGTEHIKLGEVVVNSSGVITSVIDRRGEEFLRIPDPVTDVAAAVVCKDNQMICKDNEIVIKGV
;
A
#
# COMPACT_ATOMS: atom_id res chain seq x y z
N MET A 1 8.69 -11.65 -3.78
CA MET A 1 9.50 -11.08 -4.87
C MET A 1 8.70 -9.88 -5.36
N ALA A 2 9.05 -8.67 -4.92
CA ALA A 2 8.27 -7.47 -5.24
C ALA A 2 8.56 -7.06 -6.69
N PHE A 3 7.54 -7.13 -7.54
CA PHE A 3 7.60 -6.61 -8.91
C PHE A 3 7.46 -5.09 -8.84
N GLN A 4 8.57 -4.35 -9.00
CA GLN A 4 8.48 -2.91 -9.31
C GLN A 4 8.09 -2.76 -10.79
N SER A 5 6.79 -2.77 -11.06
CA SER A 5 6.23 -2.49 -12.37
C SER A 5 6.45 -1.02 -12.76
N GLN A 6 6.90 -0.76 -13.99
CA GLN A 6 6.85 0.57 -14.58
C GLN A 6 5.38 0.93 -14.85
N MET A 7 4.79 1.71 -13.96
CA MET A 7 3.42 2.19 -14.17
C MET A 7 3.36 3.20 -15.32
N THR A 8 2.49 2.94 -16.30
CA THR A 8 2.16 3.91 -17.36
C THR A 8 0.83 4.55 -17.01
N GLN A 9 0.79 5.88 -16.85
CA GLN A 9 -0.43 6.62 -16.46
C GLN A 9 -1.08 6.15 -15.14
N GLY A 10 -0.31 5.56 -14.23
CA GLY A 10 -0.81 5.08 -12.93
C GLY A 10 -1.42 3.67 -12.96
N TYR A 11 -1.32 2.94 -14.07
CA TYR A 11 -1.71 1.53 -14.17
C TYR A 11 -0.49 0.62 -14.39
N PRO A 12 -0.54 -0.66 -13.95
CA PRO A 12 0.44 -1.67 -14.32
C PRO A 12 0.51 -1.89 -15.84
N ALA A 13 1.53 -2.60 -16.31
CA ALA A 13 1.58 -3.01 -17.71
C ALA A 13 0.37 -3.89 -18.06
N GLU A 14 -0.16 -3.79 -19.28
CA GLU A 14 -1.34 -4.58 -19.67
C GLU A 14 -1.17 -6.09 -19.45
N SER A 15 0.03 -6.62 -19.67
CA SER A 15 0.34 -8.03 -19.42
C SER A 15 0.23 -8.42 -17.95
N GLU A 16 0.47 -7.49 -17.04
CA GLU A 16 0.32 -7.71 -15.60
C GLU A 16 -1.16 -7.65 -15.20
N ILE A 17 -1.93 -6.72 -15.78
CA ILE A 17 -3.39 -6.67 -15.62
C ILE A 17 -4.02 -7.98 -16.10
N ASP A 18 -3.62 -8.47 -17.27
CA ASP A 18 -4.14 -9.72 -17.84
C ASP A 18 -3.81 -10.92 -16.95
N ALA A 19 -2.57 -11.03 -16.46
CA ALA A 19 -2.16 -12.10 -15.56
C ALA A 19 -2.96 -12.08 -14.24
N GLU A 20 -3.19 -10.89 -13.69
CA GLU A 20 -3.95 -10.72 -12.45
C GLU A 20 -5.43 -11.06 -12.63
N LEU A 21 -6.10 -10.51 -13.65
CA LEU A 21 -7.50 -10.81 -13.92
C LEU A 21 -7.73 -12.30 -14.21
N ALA A 22 -6.83 -12.93 -14.97
CA ALA A 22 -6.85 -14.37 -15.21
C ALA A 22 -6.69 -15.18 -13.91
N SER A 23 -5.79 -14.75 -13.01
CA SER A 23 -5.63 -15.41 -11.70
C SER A 23 -6.89 -15.36 -10.83
N LEU A 24 -7.75 -14.36 -11.05
CA LEU A 24 -9.03 -14.19 -10.39
C LEU A 24 -10.19 -14.91 -11.08
N GLY A 25 -9.93 -15.55 -12.23
CA GLY A 25 -10.97 -16.14 -13.06
C GLY A 25 -11.87 -15.10 -13.75
N ILE A 26 -11.40 -13.87 -13.91
CA ILE A 26 -12.13 -12.82 -14.63
C ILE A 26 -11.78 -12.92 -16.12
N GLU A 27 -12.76 -13.27 -16.93
CA GLU A 27 -12.63 -13.34 -18.38
C GLU A 27 -13.03 -11.99 -19.01
N LEU A 28 -12.16 -11.42 -19.83
CA LEU A 28 -12.45 -10.22 -20.60
C LEU A 28 -12.99 -10.58 -21.98
N VAL A 29 -14.00 -9.84 -22.46
CA VAL A 29 -14.50 -9.98 -23.82
C VAL A 29 -13.43 -9.49 -24.80
N THR A 30 -13.01 -10.35 -25.71
CA THR A 30 -12.09 -9.97 -26.79
C THR A 30 -12.84 -9.17 -27.85
N GLU A 31 -12.35 -7.98 -28.17
CA GLU A 31 -12.88 -7.14 -29.26
C GLU A 31 -11.77 -6.74 -30.23
N ASN A 32 -12.09 -6.55 -31.51
CA ASN A 32 -11.12 -6.18 -32.55
C ASN A 32 -10.65 -4.72 -32.50
N ASN A 33 -10.96 -3.98 -31.42
CA ASN A 33 -10.52 -2.61 -31.20
C ASN A 33 -9.49 -2.56 -30.06
N PRO A 34 -8.19 -2.41 -30.37
CA PRO A 34 -7.13 -2.46 -29.36
C PRO A 34 -7.19 -1.29 -28.37
N ASN A 35 -7.65 -0.10 -28.78
CA ASN A 35 -7.74 1.06 -27.89
C ASN A 35 -8.82 0.85 -26.82
N TYR A 36 -10.00 0.36 -27.24
CA TYR A 36 -11.08 0.04 -26.31
C TYR A 36 -10.69 -1.09 -25.36
N THR A 37 -9.93 -2.08 -25.86
CA THR A 37 -9.45 -3.21 -25.05
C THR A 37 -8.54 -2.75 -23.90
N ALA A 38 -7.62 -1.81 -24.16
CA ALA A 38 -6.73 -1.27 -23.14
C ALA A 38 -7.48 -0.48 -22.05
N GLU A 39 -8.39 0.41 -22.44
CA GLU A 39 -9.22 1.18 -21.50
C GLU A 39 -10.13 0.27 -20.67
N HIS A 40 -10.75 -0.74 -21.30
CA HIS A 40 -11.61 -1.71 -20.63
C HIS A 40 -10.84 -2.54 -19.59
N LYS A 41 -9.62 -3.01 -19.93
CA LYS A 41 -8.73 -3.70 -18.97
C LYS A 41 -8.44 -2.84 -17.74
N GLN A 42 -8.04 -1.59 -17.97
CA GLN A 42 -7.75 -0.64 -16.89
C GLN A 42 -8.99 -0.40 -16.01
N GLN A 43 -10.18 -0.26 -16.61
CA GLN A 43 -11.43 -0.07 -15.87
C GLN A 43 -11.79 -1.29 -15.01
N VAL A 44 -11.70 -2.50 -15.57
CA VAL A 44 -12.01 -3.75 -14.84
C VAL A 44 -11.00 -3.95 -13.71
N TRP A 45 -9.71 -3.75 -13.97
CA TRP A 45 -8.67 -3.79 -12.95
C TRP A 45 -8.93 -2.78 -11.82
N GLY A 46 -9.21 -1.53 -12.16
CA GLY A 46 -9.51 -0.47 -11.19
C GLY A 46 -10.74 -0.79 -10.35
N THR A 47 -11.78 -1.36 -10.96
CA THR A 47 -13.00 -1.78 -10.26
C THR A 47 -12.75 -2.97 -9.34
N THR A 48 -12.02 -3.98 -9.80
CA THR A 48 -11.64 -5.14 -8.98
C THR A 48 -10.79 -4.72 -7.80
N ASN A 49 -9.85 -3.79 -7.99
CA ASN A 49 -9.05 -3.26 -6.90
C ASN A 49 -9.84 -2.36 -5.95
N ALA A 50 -10.82 -1.58 -6.43
CA ALA A 50 -11.76 -0.85 -5.56
C ALA A 50 -12.72 -1.79 -4.80
N ALA A 51 -13.09 -2.93 -5.38
CA ALA A 51 -13.85 -3.95 -4.67
C ALA A 51 -12.97 -4.62 -3.59
N ARG A 52 -11.73 -4.96 -3.92
CA ARG A 52 -10.74 -5.45 -2.95
C ARG A 52 -10.51 -4.43 -1.84
N TRP A 53 -10.31 -3.15 -2.15
CA TRP A 53 -10.31 -2.00 -1.21
C TRP A 53 -11.43 -2.14 -0.19
N THR A 54 -12.66 -2.26 -0.68
CA THR A 54 -13.85 -2.34 0.17
C THR A 54 -13.88 -3.61 1.04
N MET A 55 -13.27 -4.71 0.57
CA MET A 55 -13.27 -6.01 1.25
C MET A 55 -12.05 -6.25 2.17
N THR A 56 -10.92 -5.57 1.95
CA THR A 56 -9.65 -5.80 2.68
C THR A 56 -9.29 -4.70 3.67
N LEU A 57 -9.91 -3.53 3.59
CA LEU A 57 -9.58 -2.39 4.46
C LEU A 57 -10.11 -2.55 5.88
N GLY A 58 -9.42 -3.39 6.63
CA GLY A 58 -9.33 -3.25 8.07
C GLY A 58 -8.63 -1.94 8.41
N VAL A 59 -7.46 -1.63 7.84
CA VAL A 59 -6.60 -0.49 8.24
C VAL A 59 -6.67 0.67 7.24
N TYR A 60 -6.77 1.92 7.71
CA TYR A 60 -6.72 3.12 6.87
C TYR A 60 -6.03 4.31 7.57
N PRO A 61 -5.40 5.24 6.83
CA PRO A 61 -4.86 6.47 7.41
C PRO A 61 -6.02 7.39 7.83
N ALA A 62 -6.16 7.62 9.13
CA ALA A 62 -7.16 8.55 9.69
C ALA A 62 -6.69 10.01 9.56
N THR A 63 -5.39 10.22 9.68
CA THR A 63 -4.68 11.48 9.41
C THR A 63 -3.37 11.17 8.70
N PRO A 64 -2.56 12.17 8.30
CA PRO A 64 -1.24 11.92 7.73
C PRO A 64 -0.28 11.16 8.67
N THR A 65 -0.50 11.21 9.99
CA THR A 65 0.38 10.62 11.01
C THR A 65 -0.34 9.63 11.91
N THR A 66 -1.59 9.25 11.62
CA THR A 66 -2.32 8.27 12.43
C THR A 66 -3.15 7.37 11.53
N PHE A 67 -3.29 6.11 11.93
CA PHE A 67 -4.15 5.15 11.26
C PHE A 67 -5.31 4.74 12.18
N ASN A 68 -6.35 4.16 11.61
CA ASN A 68 -7.41 3.52 12.36
C ASN A 68 -7.84 2.23 11.66
N VAL A 69 -8.55 1.37 12.37
CA VAL A 69 -9.07 0.11 11.89
C VAL A 69 -10.60 0.19 11.78
N ARG A 70 -11.18 -0.05 10.60
CA ARG A 70 -12.63 -0.18 10.41
C ARG A 70 -13.13 -1.42 11.11
N GLY A 71 -14.19 -1.28 11.90
CA GLY A 71 -14.87 -2.40 12.53
C GLY A 71 -15.42 -3.37 11.49
N GLY A 72 -15.46 -4.65 11.85
CA GLY A 72 -15.86 -5.68 10.91
C GLY A 72 -16.10 -7.04 11.56
N LYS A 73 -16.37 -8.02 10.70
CA LYS A 73 -16.51 -9.43 11.08
C LYS A 73 -15.45 -10.25 10.35
N TYR A 74 -14.88 -11.21 11.06
CA TYR A 74 -13.86 -12.11 10.53
C TYR A 74 -14.14 -13.55 10.92
N LEU A 75 -13.86 -14.51 10.05
CA LEU A 75 -14.00 -15.93 10.37
C LEU A 75 -12.64 -16.50 10.81
N TYR A 76 -12.46 -16.70 12.12
CA TYR A 76 -11.22 -17.25 12.68
C TYR A 76 -11.44 -18.68 13.18
N LYS A 77 -10.72 -19.65 12.60
CA LYS A 77 -10.85 -21.08 12.93
C LYS A 77 -12.32 -21.56 12.95
N GLY A 78 -13.11 -21.09 11.99
CA GLY A 78 -14.55 -21.42 11.88
C GLY A 78 -15.47 -20.65 12.84
N THR A 79 -14.95 -19.74 13.66
CA THR A 79 -15.74 -18.89 14.56
C THR A 79 -15.79 -17.46 14.03
N ALA A 80 -17.00 -16.91 13.90
CA ALA A 80 -17.16 -15.49 13.56
C ALA A 80 -16.73 -14.62 14.75
N LYS A 81 -15.68 -13.82 14.55
CA LYS A 81 -15.23 -12.76 15.45
C LYS A 81 -15.73 -11.41 14.92
N THR A 82 -16.11 -10.52 15.83
CA THR A 82 -16.43 -9.13 15.50
C THR A 82 -15.48 -8.25 16.28
N TYR A 83 -14.94 -7.23 15.63
CA TYR A 83 -14.11 -6.23 16.29
C TYR A 83 -14.66 -4.84 16.00
N THR A 84 -14.61 -4.00 17.02
CA THR A 84 -15.07 -2.61 16.98
C THR A 84 -13.88 -1.71 16.65
N PRO A 85 -14.07 -0.65 15.83
CA PRO A 85 -13.01 0.33 15.62
C PRO A 85 -12.54 0.89 16.97
N GLY A 86 -11.24 1.10 17.11
CA GLY A 86 -10.67 1.84 18.21
C GLY A 86 -10.54 3.34 17.91
N GLU A 87 -9.84 4.05 18.79
CA GLU A 87 -9.32 5.37 18.49
C GLU A 87 -8.21 5.28 17.43
N ALA A 88 -7.90 6.40 16.78
CA ALA A 88 -6.76 6.46 15.86
C ALA A 88 -5.45 6.20 16.62
N ILE A 89 -4.58 5.39 16.03
CA ILE A 89 -3.30 4.96 16.58
C ILE A 89 -2.19 5.75 15.88
N ASP A 90 -1.25 6.25 16.66
CA ASP A 90 -0.02 6.89 16.17
C ASP A 90 1.06 5.81 15.97
N PRO A 91 1.48 5.52 14.74
CA PRO A 91 2.63 4.66 14.47
C PRO A 91 3.90 5.31 15.02
N VAL A 92 4.39 4.80 16.15
CA VAL A 92 5.58 5.35 16.82
C VAL A 92 6.83 5.11 15.97
N ASP A 93 7.58 6.19 15.74
CA ASP A 93 8.91 6.33 15.11
C ASP A 93 9.22 5.46 13.86
N ASN A 94 9.47 6.19 12.76
CA ASN A 94 10.29 5.92 11.56
C ASN A 94 10.32 4.54 10.89
N ASP A 95 9.43 3.60 11.22
CA ASP A 95 9.47 2.24 10.68
C ASP A 95 8.08 1.66 10.35
N THR A 96 8.03 0.34 10.12
CA THR A 96 6.78 -0.39 9.87
C THR A 96 6.06 -0.68 11.18
N THR A 97 4.81 -0.25 11.30
CA THR A 97 3.89 -0.64 12.38
C THR A 97 3.04 -1.82 11.93
N TYR A 98 3.14 -2.93 12.65
CA TYR A 98 2.33 -4.13 12.50
C TYR A 98 1.01 -3.98 13.26
N ILE A 99 -0.10 -4.42 12.65
CA ILE A 99 -1.44 -4.26 13.21
C ILE A 99 -2.15 -5.61 13.22
N TRP A 100 -2.67 -5.99 14.39
CA TRP A 100 -3.35 -7.26 14.57
C TRP A 100 -4.58 -7.15 15.47
N MET A 101 -5.39 -8.21 15.44
CA MET A 101 -6.47 -8.45 16.37
C MET A 101 -6.07 -9.56 17.36
N ASN A 102 -6.19 -9.28 18.65
CA ASN A 102 -5.97 -10.22 19.74
C ASN A 102 -7.12 -11.26 19.84
N PRO A 103 -6.95 -12.37 20.58
CA PRO A 103 -7.98 -13.40 20.74
C PRO A 103 -9.29 -12.90 21.37
N ASP A 104 -9.20 -11.84 22.17
CA ASP A 104 -10.32 -11.14 22.81
C ASP A 104 -11.01 -10.11 21.88
N ASN A 105 -10.59 -10.04 20.62
CA ASN A 105 -11.05 -9.12 19.58
C ASN A 105 -10.67 -7.65 19.78
N THR A 106 -9.72 -7.36 20.66
CA THR A 106 -9.10 -6.02 20.74
C THR A 106 -8.10 -5.82 19.60
N ILE A 107 -7.95 -4.57 19.18
CA ILE A 107 -6.94 -4.16 18.20
C ILE A 107 -5.69 -3.75 18.95
N ASP A 108 -4.55 -4.17 18.43
CA ASP A 108 -3.25 -3.86 19.00
C ASP A 108 -2.21 -3.70 17.87
N SER A 109 -1.09 -3.09 18.20
CA SER A 109 -0.06 -2.72 17.24
C SER A 109 1.34 -2.73 17.84
N GLY A 110 2.35 -2.98 17.01
CA GLY A 110 3.75 -3.05 17.42
C GLY A 110 4.67 -2.53 16.32
N ILE A 111 5.85 -2.06 16.71
CA ILE A 111 6.86 -1.54 15.79
C ILE A 111 7.71 -2.67 15.20
N ASP A 112 8.52 -2.37 14.18
CA ASP A 112 9.33 -3.36 13.48
C ASP A 112 10.25 -4.17 14.42
N GLY A 113 10.83 -3.49 15.42
CA GLY A 113 11.69 -4.12 16.44
C GLY A 113 11.00 -5.15 17.34
N ASP A 114 9.68 -5.04 17.53
CA ASP A 114 8.88 -5.99 18.31
C ASP A 114 8.35 -7.14 17.44
N GLY A 115 8.15 -6.87 16.15
CA GLY A 115 7.62 -7.83 15.18
C GLY A 115 6.16 -8.20 15.44
N TRP A 116 5.76 -9.37 14.94
CA TRP A 116 4.44 -9.95 15.22
C TRP A 116 4.40 -10.56 16.63
N PRO A 117 3.24 -10.54 17.31
CA PRO A 117 3.09 -11.18 18.61
C PRO A 117 3.44 -12.68 18.56
N GLY A 118 4.16 -13.14 19.58
CA GLY A 118 4.38 -14.58 19.79
C GLY A 118 3.13 -15.35 20.22
N THR A 119 2.05 -14.63 20.59
CA THR A 119 0.75 -15.19 20.95
C THR A 119 -0.18 -15.30 19.74
N GLU A 120 -1.29 -16.03 19.91
CA GLU A 120 -2.32 -16.15 18.88
C GLU A 120 -2.89 -14.78 18.51
N HIS A 121 -2.91 -14.44 17.23
CA HIS A 121 -3.44 -13.19 16.72
C HIS A 121 -3.93 -13.33 15.27
N ILE A 122 -4.64 -12.32 14.77
CA ILE A 122 -5.01 -12.20 13.35
C ILE A 122 -4.34 -10.95 12.77
N LYS A 123 -3.49 -11.14 11.77
CA LYS A 123 -2.91 -10.03 11.00
C LYS A 123 -4.00 -9.22 10.30
N LEU A 124 -3.97 -7.90 10.49
CA LEU A 124 -4.88 -6.96 9.84
C LEU A 124 -4.18 -6.15 8.74
N GLY A 125 -2.93 -5.75 8.97
CA GLY A 125 -2.14 -5.00 8.01
C GLY A 125 -0.86 -4.45 8.62
N GLU A 126 -0.18 -3.63 7.85
CA GLU A 126 1.05 -2.94 8.23
C GLU A 126 0.98 -1.50 7.71
N VAL A 127 1.57 -0.57 8.44
CA VAL A 127 1.65 0.85 8.06
C VAL A 127 3.11 1.25 8.08
N VAL A 128 3.61 1.78 6.98
CA VAL A 128 4.98 2.29 6.88
C VAL A 128 4.95 3.79 7.07
N VAL A 129 5.79 4.31 7.97
CA VAL A 129 6.00 5.74 8.13
C VAL A 129 7.39 6.17 7.73
N ASN A 130 7.55 7.42 7.31
CA ASN A 130 8.86 8.02 7.09
C ASN A 130 9.48 8.53 8.41
N SER A 131 10.67 9.10 8.33
CA SER A 131 11.38 9.70 9.48
C SER A 131 10.66 10.86 10.16
N SER A 132 9.59 11.38 9.56
CA SER A 132 8.74 12.45 10.12
C SER A 132 7.42 11.91 10.69
N GLY A 133 7.24 10.59 10.77
CA GLY A 133 6.01 9.95 11.23
C GLY A 133 4.84 10.03 10.23
N VAL A 134 5.09 10.44 8.99
CA VAL A 134 4.06 10.50 7.96
C VAL A 134 3.89 9.13 7.34
N ILE A 135 2.66 8.65 7.26
CA ILE A 135 2.30 7.38 6.61
C ILE A 135 2.61 7.48 5.11
N THR A 136 3.52 6.63 4.64
CA THR A 136 3.92 6.52 3.24
C THR A 136 3.35 5.27 2.57
N SER A 137 3.07 4.23 3.34
CA SER A 137 2.48 3.01 2.81
C SER A 137 1.48 2.35 3.76
N VAL A 138 0.46 1.71 3.20
CA VAL A 138 -0.40 0.74 3.90
C VAL A 138 -0.34 -0.59 3.16
N ILE A 139 0.06 -1.63 3.88
CA ILE A 139 0.19 -3.00 3.38
C ILE A 139 -0.92 -3.84 3.99
N ASP A 140 -1.68 -4.54 3.16
CA ASP A 140 -2.80 -5.34 3.65
C ASP A 140 -2.34 -6.69 4.24
N ARG A 141 -3.30 -7.47 4.77
CA ARG A 141 -3.02 -8.80 5.34
C ARG A 141 -2.34 -9.80 4.38
N ARG A 142 -2.39 -9.58 3.07
CA ARG A 142 -1.78 -10.44 2.04
C ARG A 142 -0.33 -10.02 1.74
N GLY A 143 0.13 -8.90 2.31
CA GLY A 143 1.46 -8.34 2.04
C GLY A 143 1.51 -7.52 0.76
N GLU A 144 0.35 -7.12 0.21
CA GLU A 144 0.28 -6.24 -0.96
C GLU A 144 0.29 -4.79 -0.49
N GLU A 145 1.23 -4.00 -1.01
CA GLU A 145 1.22 -2.54 -0.87
C GLU A 145 0.00 -1.99 -1.60
N PHE A 146 -0.86 -1.33 -0.82
CA PHE A 146 -2.22 -1.02 -1.25
C PHE A 146 -2.45 0.48 -1.43
N LEU A 147 -1.72 1.29 -0.67
CA LEU A 147 -1.69 2.74 -0.81
C LEU A 147 -0.25 3.17 -0.64
N ARG A 148 0.37 3.71 -1.70
CA ARG A 148 1.63 4.45 -1.60
C ARG A 148 1.32 5.93 -1.66
N ILE A 149 1.62 6.64 -0.58
CA ILE A 149 1.54 8.10 -0.53
C ILE A 149 2.94 8.61 -0.87
N PRO A 150 3.12 9.34 -1.99
CA PRO A 150 4.42 9.90 -2.34
C PRO A 150 4.93 10.78 -1.20
N ASP A 151 6.14 10.53 -0.75
CA ASP A 151 6.80 11.34 0.26
C ASP A 151 7.67 12.38 -0.45
N PRO A 152 7.31 13.66 -0.41
CA PRO A 152 8.06 14.70 -1.11
C PRO A 152 9.49 14.87 -0.57
N VAL A 153 9.83 14.33 0.61
CA VAL A 153 11.20 14.39 1.15
C VAL A 153 12.07 13.26 0.57
N THR A 154 11.55 12.04 0.49
CA THR A 154 12.33 10.87 0.04
C THR A 154 12.21 10.59 -1.46
N ASP A 155 11.06 10.85 -2.08
CA ASP A 155 10.87 10.63 -3.53
C ASP A 155 11.60 11.69 -4.39
N VAL A 156 11.93 12.86 -3.83
CA VAL A 156 12.76 13.88 -4.51
C VAL A 156 14.25 13.58 -4.39
N ALA A 157 14.69 12.88 -3.33
CA ALA A 157 16.09 12.51 -3.13
C ALA A 157 16.61 11.53 -4.20
N ALA A 158 15.72 10.72 -4.81
CA ALA A 158 16.07 9.85 -5.93
C ALA A 158 16.44 10.60 -7.23
N ALA A 159 16.10 11.90 -7.34
CA ALA A 159 16.40 12.71 -8.52
C ALA A 159 17.70 13.52 -8.43
N VAL A 160 18.36 13.54 -7.27
CA VAL A 160 19.60 14.33 -7.06
C VAL A 160 20.80 13.39 -6.95
N VAL A 161 21.44 13.12 -8.09
CA VAL A 161 22.73 12.41 -8.11
C VAL A 161 23.85 13.42 -7.97
N CYS A 162 24.56 13.41 -6.84
CA CYS A 162 25.84 14.09 -6.71
C CYS A 162 26.93 13.25 -7.37
N LYS A 163 27.46 13.70 -8.50
CA LYS A 163 28.65 13.09 -9.13
C LYS A 163 29.81 14.06 -8.99
N ASP A 164 30.94 13.60 -8.48
CA ASP A 164 32.18 14.37 -8.37
C ASP A 164 32.01 15.75 -7.67
N ASN A 165 31.24 15.79 -6.57
CA ASN A 165 30.89 17.01 -5.82
C ASN A 165 30.13 18.09 -6.64
N GLN A 166 29.41 17.71 -7.69
CA GLN A 166 28.52 18.61 -8.44
C GLN A 166 27.09 18.06 -8.45
N MET A 167 26.13 18.94 -8.15
CA MET A 167 24.69 18.66 -8.35
C MET A 167 24.41 18.67 -9.85
N ILE A 168 23.87 17.57 -10.37
CA ILE A 168 23.39 17.48 -11.75
C ILE A 168 21.91 17.15 -11.69
N CYS A 169 21.08 18.04 -12.22
CA CYS A 169 19.66 17.77 -12.41
C CYS A 169 19.36 17.44 -13.86
N LYS A 170 18.50 16.45 -14.05
CA LYS A 170 17.93 16.06 -15.34
C LYS A 170 16.41 16.25 -15.23
N ASP A 171 15.82 16.84 -16.27
CA ASP A 171 14.39 17.17 -16.37
C ASP A 171 13.92 18.41 -15.56
N ASN A 172 14.75 19.47 -15.56
CA ASN A 172 14.49 20.88 -15.15
C ASN A 172 14.22 21.12 -13.64
N GLU A 173 15.17 21.09 -12.71
CA GLU A 173 16.30 22.03 -12.55
C GLU A 173 17.15 21.66 -11.32
N ILE A 174 18.46 21.92 -11.39
CA ILE A 174 19.37 22.73 -10.56
C ILE A 174 20.75 22.59 -11.24
N VAL A 175 21.29 23.75 -11.58
CA VAL A 175 22.63 23.99 -12.11
C VAL A 175 23.43 24.63 -10.99
N ILE A 176 24.59 24.07 -10.64
CA ILE A 176 25.57 24.81 -9.84
C ILE A 176 26.91 24.78 -10.56
N LYS A 177 27.31 25.94 -11.11
CA LYS A 177 28.73 26.31 -11.21
C LYS A 177 28.96 27.82 -11.29
N GLY A 178 29.77 28.33 -10.36
CA GLY A 178 30.36 29.67 -10.31
C GLY A 178 29.98 30.37 -9.00
N VAL A 179 30.85 30.58 -8.00
CA VAL A 179 32.33 30.63 -7.90
C VAL A 179 32.76 30.00 -6.59
#